data_AF-K7EM97-F1
#
_entry.id   AF-K7EM97-F1
#
_cell.length_a   1.000
_cell.length_b   1.000
_cell.length_c   1.000
_cell.angle_alpha   90.00
_cell.angle_beta   90.00
_cell.angle_gamma   90.00
#
_symmetry.space_group_name_H-M   'P 1'
#
loop_
_entity.id
_entity.type
_entity.pdbx_description
1 polymer ?
#
loop_
_entity_poly.entity_id
_entity_poly.type
_entity_poly.pdbx_seq_one_letter_code
_entity_poly.pdbx_strand_id
1 'polypeptide(L)' 'MTLEELVACDNAAQKMQTVTAAVEELLVAAQRQDRLTVGVYESAKLMNGPRQRGPLPLGH' A
#
# COMPACT_ATOMS: atom_id res chain seq x y z
N MET A 1 -14.15 -23.70 20.07
CA MET A 1 -13.43 -22.43 20.20
C MET A 1 -12.95 -22.33 21.64
N THR A 2 -11.64 -22.21 21.88
CA THR A 2 -11.10 -22.08 23.26
C THR A 2 -11.07 -20.61 23.68
N LEU A 3 -10.95 -20.34 24.99
CA LEU A 3 -10.94 -18.98 25.53
C LEU A 3 -9.75 -18.17 24.99
N GLU A 4 -8.59 -18.81 24.80
CA GLU A 4 -7.40 -18.14 24.25
C GLU A 4 -7.61 -17.70 22.81
N GLU A 5 -8.32 -18.51 22.01
CA GLU A 5 -8.64 -18.20 20.62
C GLU A 5 -9.58 -16.99 20.50
N LEU A 6 -10.51 -16.84 21.45
CA LEU A 6 -11.41 -15.69 21.50
C LEU A 6 -10.65 -14.39 21.87
N VAL A 7 -9.81 -14.43 22.90
CA VAL A 7 -9.00 -13.26 23.34
C VAL A 7 -8.00 -12.82 22.27
N ALA A 8 -7.42 -13.78 21.53
CA ALA A 8 -6.54 -13.48 20.40
C ALA A 8 -7.31 -12.82 19.24
N CYS A 9 -8.53 -13.27 18.95
CA CYS A 9 -9.40 -12.68 17.94
C CYS A 9 -9.77 -11.23 18.29
N ASP A 10 -10.18 -10.97 19.54
CA ASP A 10 -10.48 -9.62 20.02
C ASP A 10 -9.26 -8.69 19.93
N ASN A 11 -8.08 -9.18 20.32
CA ASN A 11 -6.83 -8.43 20.18
C ASN A 11 -6.51 -8.10 18.72
N ALA A 12 -6.69 -9.06 17.81
CA ALA A 12 -6.47 -8.85 16.39
C ALA A 12 -7.46 -7.81 15.83
N ALA A 13 -8.73 -7.86 16.24
CA ALA A 13 -9.76 -6.90 15.85
C ALA A 13 -9.40 -5.48 16.33
N GLN A 14 -9.00 -5.32 17.60
CA GLN A 14 -8.60 -4.02 18.16
C GLN A 14 -7.34 -3.45 17.47
N LYS A 15 -6.35 -4.31 17.19
CA LYS A 15 -5.15 -3.91 16.43
C LYS A 15 -5.53 -3.48 15.02
N MET A 16 -6.43 -4.22 14.36
CA MET A 16 -6.90 -3.88 13.02
C MET A 16 -7.62 -2.53 13.01
N GLN A 17 -8.47 -2.23 14.00
CA GLN A 17 -9.11 -0.92 14.13
C GLN A 17 -8.08 0.22 14.24
N THR A 18 -7.04 0.02 15.04
CA THR A 18 -5.94 0.99 15.17
C THR A 18 -5.20 1.19 13.84
N VAL A 19 -4.91 0.10 13.12
CA VAL A 19 -4.23 0.15 11.82
C VAL A 19 -5.09 0.85 10.78
N THR A 20 -6.39 0.56 10.73
CA THR A 20 -7.34 1.22 9.83
C THR A 20 -7.31 2.73 10.04
N ALA A 21 -7.48 3.20 11.28
CA ALA A 21 -7.47 4.62 11.59
C ALA A 21 -6.14 5.29 11.22
N ALA A 22 -5.00 4.64 11.53
CA ALA A 22 -3.68 5.18 11.19
C ALA A 22 -3.46 5.27 9.67
N VAL A 23 -3.93 4.29 8.91
CA VAL A 23 -3.84 4.28 7.45
C VAL A 23 -4.74 5.35 6.85
N GLU A 24 -5.96 5.53 7.34
CA GLU A 24 -6.88 6.58 6.90
C GLU A 24 -6.26 7.98 7.09
N GLU A 25 -5.76 8.28 8.29
CA GLU A 25 -5.11 9.55 8.59
C GLU A 25 -3.88 9.79 7.71
N LEU A 26 -3.06 8.76 7.49
CA LEU A 26 -1.90 8.83 6.61
C LEU A 26 -2.29 9.13 5.16
N LEU A 27 -3.30 8.45 4.62
CA LEU A 27 -3.77 8.64 3.26
C LEU A 27 -4.35 10.05 3.06
N VAL A 28 -5.14 10.53 4.02
CA VAL A 28 -5.68 11.91 4.00
C VAL A 28 -4.55 12.92 4.04
N ALA A 29 -3.56 12.75 4.94
CA ALA A 29 -2.42 13.64 5.04
C ALA A 29 -1.57 13.65 3.76
N ALA A 30 -1.33 12.48 3.15
CA ALA A 30 -0.57 12.35 1.91
C ALA A 30 -1.31 12.96 0.71
N GLN A 31 -2.63 12.79 0.63
CA GLN A 31 -3.45 13.42 -0.42
C GLN A 31 -3.41 14.95 -0.32
N ARG A 32 -3.55 15.51 0.88
CA ARG A 32 -3.49 16.97 1.12
C ARG A 32 -2.14 17.61 0.77
N GLN A 33 -1.08 16.80 0.73
CA GLN A 33 0.28 17.24 0.39
C GLN A 33 0.64 16.95 -1.07
N ASP A 34 -0.31 16.46 -1.89
CA ASP A 34 -0.07 16.00 -3.26
C ASP A 34 1.02 14.91 -3.36
N ARG A 35 1.12 14.06 -2.31
CA ARG A 35 2.12 13.00 -2.16
C ARG A 35 1.54 11.60 -2.36
N LEU A 36 0.25 11.48 -2.66
CA LEU A 36 -0.44 10.21 -2.86
C LEU A 36 -0.66 9.96 -4.36
N THR A 37 -0.16 8.83 -4.87
CA THR A 37 -0.54 8.33 -6.20
C THR A 37 -1.73 7.41 -6.06
N VAL A 38 -2.77 7.62 -6.88
CA VAL A 38 -3.98 6.80 -6.91
C VAL A 38 -4.03 6.06 -8.24
N GLY A 39 -4.47 4.81 -8.23
CA GLY A 39 -4.61 4.01 -9.44
C GLY A 39 -3.47 3.02 -9.68
N VAL A 40 -3.83 1.82 -10.13
CA VAL A 40 -2.91 0.68 -10.32
C VAL A 40 -1.86 0.99 -11.40
N TYR A 41 -2.29 1.55 -12.54
CA TYR A 41 -1.40 1.86 -13.65
C TYR A 41 -0.35 2.92 -13.27
N GLU A 42 -0.78 4.02 -12.67
CA GLU A 42 0.08 5.12 -12.26
C GLU A 42 1.09 4.66 -11.20
N SER A 43 0.62 3.89 -10.21
CA SER A 43 1.46 3.28 -9.19
C SER A 43 2.47 2.31 -9.80
N ALA A 44 2.05 1.46 -10.73
CA ALA A 44 2.94 0.53 -11.44
C ALA A 44 3.97 1.27 -12.29
N LYS A 45 3.60 2.38 -12.95
CA LYS A 45 4.51 3.20 -13.73
C LYS A 45 5.58 3.86 -12.85
N LEU A 46 5.20 4.41 -11.70
CA LEU A 46 6.14 5.00 -10.75
C LEU A 46 7.07 3.93 -10.15
N MET A 47 6.53 2.80 -9.71
CA MET A 47 7.29 1.72 -9.09
C MET A 47 8.27 1.07 -10.06
N ASN A 48 7.92 0.99 -11.35
CA ASN A 48 8.84 0.47 -12.36
C ASN A 48 9.82 1.53 -12.89
N GLY A 49 9.60 2.82 -12.62
CA GLY A 49 10.38 3.95 -13.15
C GLY A 49 10.53 3.91 -14.69
N PRO A 50 11.24 4.85 -15.31
CA PRO A 50 11.86 4.54 -16.59
C PRO A 50 12.90 3.46 -16.30
N ARG A 51 12.51 2.18 -16.34
CA ARG A 51 13.46 1.17 -16.80
C ARG A 51 13.95 1.75 -18.12
N GLN A 52 15.20 2.21 -18.14
CA GLN A 52 15.92 2.46 -19.38
C GLN A 52 16.02 1.12 -20.08
N ARG A 53 14.91 0.68 -20.70
CA ARG A 53 14.96 -0.18 -21.86
C ARG A 53 15.47 0.78 -22.92
N GLY A 54 16.80 1.00 -22.90
CA GLY A 54 17.49 1.48 -24.08
C GLY A 54 17.02 0.62 -25.26
N PRO A 55 16.95 1.18 -26.48
CA PRO A 55 16.45 0.44 -27.63
C PRO A 55 17.14 -0.92 -27.65
N LEU A 56 16.34 -1.99 -27.60
CA LEU A 56 16.85 -3.35 -27.78
C LEU A 56 17.70 -3.32 -29.05
N PRO A 57 18.99 -3.74 -29.03
CA PRO A 57 19.77 -3.77 -30.24
C PRO A 57 19.02 -4.66 -31.23
N LEU A 58 18.62 -4.06 -32.35
CA LEU A 58 18.08 -4.79 -33.48
C LEU A 58 19.17 -5.79 -33.87
N GLY A 59 18.86 -7.08 -33.71
CA GLY A 59 19.78 -8.15 -34.07
C GLY A 59 20.24 -7.95 -35.51
N HIS A 60 21.56 -7.99 -35.70
CA HIS A 60 22.18 -8.12 -37.01
C HIS A 60 21.91 -9.52 -37.58
#